data_AF-A0AAE1BIN7-F1
#
_entry.id   AF-A0AAE1BIN7-F1
#
_cell.length_a   1.000
_cell.length_b   1.000
_cell.length_c   1.000
_cell.angle_alpha   90.00
_cell.angle_beta   90.00
_cell.angle_gamma   90.00
#
_symmetry.space_group_name_H-M   'P 1'
#
loop_
_entity.id
_entity.type
_entity.pdbx_description
1 polymer ?
#
loop_
_entity_poly.entity_id
_entity_poly.type
_entity_poly.pdbx_seq_one_letter_code
_entity_poly.pdbx_strand_id
1 'polypeptide(L)'
;MAWWRRGGVAGVAVLAAGLWLSLSAALAARTSRHLSTRTVSTKYGRLRGLVVNLGSRGLGDAEVFYNVPYASPPVGNLRFMPPGSPSPWPDVRVSNHLGPVCPQRLPDIRNQTHALQNMSRGRYQYLRRLLPYLRNQSEDCLYLNIYLHSSSRYSKCNMNL
;
A
#
# COMPACT_ATOMS: atom_id res chain seq x y z
N MET A 1 -33.26 -34.75 49.42
CA MET A 1 -33.98 -36.00 49.09
C MET A 1 -34.72 -35.68 47.79
N ALA A 2 -34.28 -36.12 46.62
CA ALA A 2 -34.49 -37.47 46.11
C ALA A 2 -33.51 -37.73 44.95
N TRP A 3 -32.97 -38.94 44.95
CA TRP A 3 -32.32 -39.56 43.82
C TRP A 3 -33.37 -39.95 42.77
N TRP A 4 -33.05 -39.86 41.48
CA TRP A 4 -33.45 -40.90 40.52
C TRP A 4 -32.39 -41.07 39.42
N ARG A 5 -32.27 -42.32 38.98
CA ARG A 5 -31.20 -42.95 38.20
C ARG A 5 -31.50 -42.92 36.69
N ARG A 6 -30.39 -42.92 35.92
CA ARG A 6 -30.04 -43.72 34.72
C ARG A 6 -30.92 -43.73 33.45
N GLY A 7 -30.20 -43.72 32.32
CA GLY A 7 -30.57 -44.29 31.01
C GLY A 7 -30.73 -43.20 29.95
N GLY A 8 -29.97 -43.08 28.85
CA GLY A 8 -29.23 -44.09 28.09
C GLY A 8 -30.09 -44.59 26.93
N VAL A 9 -30.04 -43.94 25.76
CA VAL A 9 -30.31 -44.55 24.45
C VAL A 9 -29.71 -43.68 23.34
N ALA A 10 -28.78 -44.29 22.60
CA ALA A 10 -28.28 -43.81 21.33
C ALA A 10 -29.38 -43.96 20.26
N GLY A 11 -29.57 -42.93 19.44
CA GLY A 11 -30.51 -42.91 18.33
C GLY A 11 -29.89 -42.23 17.12
N VAL A 12 -29.21 -43.04 16.32
CA VAL A 12 -29.03 -42.98 14.85
C VAL A 12 -29.47 -41.67 14.17
N ALA A 13 -28.50 -40.87 13.73
CA ALA A 13 -28.66 -39.96 12.60
C ALA A 13 -27.53 -40.22 11.59
N VAL A 14 -27.80 -41.19 10.72
CA VAL A 14 -26.95 -41.60 9.60
C VAL A 14 -27.31 -40.70 8.42
N LEU A 15 -26.28 -40.25 7.68
CA LEU A 15 -26.30 -39.62 6.35
C LEU A 15 -26.51 -38.10 6.25
N ALA A 16 -25.47 -37.31 6.50
CA ALA A 16 -25.27 -36.04 5.78
C ALA A 16 -23.78 -35.61 5.68
N ALA A 17 -22.82 -36.51 5.88
CA ALA A 17 -21.39 -36.16 5.95
C ALA A 17 -20.64 -36.32 4.61
N GLY A 18 -21.33 -36.27 3.46
CA GLY A 18 -20.75 -36.64 2.16
C GLY A 18 -20.60 -35.53 1.12
N LEU A 19 -21.16 -34.33 1.34
CA LEU A 19 -21.23 -33.30 0.29
C LEU A 19 -20.98 -31.87 0.79
N TRP A 20 -20.03 -31.71 1.72
CA TRP A 20 -19.57 -30.39 2.19
C TRP A 20 -18.04 -30.24 2.11
N LEU A 21 -17.40 -30.89 1.13
CA LEU A 21 -16.12 -30.38 0.63
C LEU A 21 -16.40 -29.18 -0.27
N SER A 22 -16.60 -28.07 0.41
CA SER A 22 -16.76 -26.72 -0.11
C SER A 22 -15.58 -26.33 -1.00
N LEU A 23 -15.70 -26.55 -2.30
CA LEU A 23 -14.91 -25.81 -3.29
C LEU A 23 -15.51 -24.41 -3.46
N SER A 24 -15.52 -23.63 -2.39
CA SER A 24 -15.68 -22.19 -2.49
C SER A 24 -14.31 -21.59 -2.71
N ALA A 25 -13.72 -21.82 -3.90
CA ALA A 25 -12.63 -20.99 -4.37
C ALA A 25 -13.24 -19.60 -4.67
N ALA A 26 -13.40 -18.79 -3.63
CA ALA A 26 -13.67 -17.38 -3.80
C ALA A 26 -12.51 -16.80 -4.62
N LEU A 27 -12.76 -16.54 -5.91
CA LEU A 27 -11.85 -15.80 -6.76
C LEU A 27 -11.85 -14.35 -6.28
N ALA A 28 -11.21 -14.10 -5.13
CA ALA A 28 -10.78 -12.76 -4.80
C ALA A 28 -9.87 -12.33 -5.96
N ALA A 29 -10.27 -11.28 -6.67
CA ALA A 29 -9.42 -10.69 -7.69
C ALA A 29 -8.13 -10.26 -7.01
N ARG A 30 -7.08 -11.08 -7.14
CA ARG A 30 -5.80 -10.84 -6.50
C ARG A 30 -5.18 -9.65 -7.23
N THR A 31 -5.07 -8.52 -6.54
CA THR A 31 -4.25 -7.41 -7.00
C THR A 31 -2.82 -7.93 -7.16
N SER A 32 -2.41 -8.20 -8.40
CA SER A 32 -1.07 -8.67 -8.71
C SER A 32 -0.18 -7.46 -8.94
N ARG A 33 1.03 -7.50 -8.38
CA ARG A 33 2.07 -6.50 -8.59
C ARG A 33 3.32 -7.22 -9.07
N HIS A 34 3.85 -6.79 -10.20
CA HIS A 34 5.12 -7.30 -10.71
C HIS A 34 5.97 -6.18 -11.27
N LEU A 35 7.27 -6.41 -11.36
CA LEU A 35 8.21 -5.42 -11.89
C LEU A 35 7.97 -5.22 -13.38
N SER A 36 7.79 -3.96 -13.81
CA SER A 36 7.64 -3.62 -15.22
C SER A 36 8.88 -4.08 -15.99
N THR A 37 8.72 -4.65 -17.19
CA THR A 37 9.86 -4.94 -18.07
C THR A 37 10.40 -3.66 -18.73
N ARG A 38 9.57 -2.61 -18.78
CA ARG A 38 9.87 -1.33 -19.40
C ARG A 38 10.72 -0.46 -18.46
N THR A 39 11.69 0.23 -19.05
CA THR A 39 12.44 1.30 -18.38
C THR A 39 12.03 2.63 -18.99
N VAL A 40 11.86 3.66 -18.15
CA VAL A 40 11.52 5.02 -18.56
C VAL A 40 12.71 5.94 -18.31
N SER A 41 13.06 6.77 -19.28
CA SER A 41 14.09 7.79 -19.12
C SER A 41 13.48 9.09 -18.58
N THR A 42 14.16 9.71 -17.61
CA THR A 42 13.93 11.07 -17.12
C THR A 42 15.15 11.94 -17.41
N LYS A 43 15.10 13.24 -17.08
CA LYS A 43 16.27 14.13 -17.21
C LYS A 43 17.42 13.73 -16.27
N TYR A 44 17.11 13.04 -15.18
CA TYR A 44 18.06 12.73 -14.11
C TYR A 44 18.53 11.27 -14.14
N GLY A 45 17.85 10.38 -14.85
CA GLY A 45 18.27 9.00 -15.00
C GLY A 45 17.16 8.07 -15.45
N ARG A 46 17.43 6.76 -15.40
CA ARG A 46 16.48 5.73 -15.83
C ARG A 46 15.69 5.17 -14.65
N LEU A 47 14.40 4.91 -14.85
CA LEU A 47 13.47 4.39 -13.85
C LEU A 47 12.79 3.11 -14.29
N ARG A 48 12.57 2.21 -13.34
CA ARG A 48 11.80 0.98 -13.53
C ARG A 48 10.71 0.87 -12.46
N GLY A 49 9.45 0.86 -12.90
CA GLY A 49 8.28 0.81 -12.02
C GLY A 49 7.69 -0.59 -11.85
N LEU A 50 6.47 -0.65 -11.33
CA LEU A 50 5.65 -1.84 -11.17
C LEU A 50 4.45 -1.79 -12.12
N VAL A 51 3.99 -2.93 -12.62
CA VAL A 51 2.66 -3.06 -13.20
C VAL A 51 1.74 -3.67 -12.14
N VAL A 52 0.63 -2.99 -11.89
CA VAL A 52 -0.37 -3.33 -10.88
C VAL A 52 -1.69 -3.64 -11.56
N ASN A 53 -2.17 -4.87 -11.41
CA ASN A 53 -3.51 -5.25 -11.83
C ASN A 53 -4.51 -4.88 -10.74
N LEU A 54 -5.48 -4.03 -11.05
CA LEU A 54 -6.43 -3.49 -10.07
C LEU A 54 -7.58 -4.45 -9.73
N GLY A 55 -7.66 -5.61 -10.39
CA GLY A 55 -8.62 -6.69 -10.09
C GLY A 55 -10.10 -6.32 -10.27
N SER A 56 -10.40 -5.11 -10.75
CA SER A 56 -11.75 -4.57 -10.83
C SER A 56 -12.23 -4.60 -12.28
N ARG A 57 -13.48 -5.03 -12.49
CA ARG A 57 -14.07 -5.10 -13.84
C ARG A 57 -14.09 -3.72 -14.47
N GLY A 58 -13.48 -3.57 -15.65
CA GLY A 58 -13.40 -2.31 -16.39
C GLY A 58 -12.21 -1.41 -16.05
N LEU A 59 -11.37 -1.76 -15.07
CA LEU A 59 -10.10 -1.07 -14.79
C LEU A 59 -8.95 -1.86 -15.39
N GLY A 60 -8.28 -1.27 -16.39
CA GLY A 60 -7.03 -1.80 -16.93
C GLY A 60 -5.88 -1.69 -15.92
N ASP A 61 -4.76 -2.36 -16.23
CA ASP A 61 -3.56 -2.31 -15.42
C ASP A 61 -3.02 -0.88 -15.27
N ALA A 62 -2.29 -0.64 -14.18
CA ALA A 62 -1.59 0.61 -13.94
C ALA A 62 -0.09 0.38 -13.83
N GLU A 63 0.71 1.19 -14.52
CA GLU A 63 2.15 1.25 -14.30
C GLU A 63 2.44 2.31 -13.24
N VAL A 64 3.13 1.92 -12.17
CA VAL A 64 3.33 2.72 -10.97
C VAL A 64 4.82 2.89 -10.69
N PHE A 65 5.24 4.13 -10.46
CA PHE A 65 6.61 4.47 -10.09
C PHE A 65 6.55 5.11 -8.70
N TYR A 66 7.03 4.39 -7.69
CA TYR A 66 7.11 4.89 -6.33
C TYR A 66 8.47 5.56 -6.05
N ASN A 67 8.48 6.50 -5.11
CA ASN A 67 9.70 7.05 -4.53
C ASN A 67 10.67 7.63 -5.57
N VAL A 68 10.14 8.37 -6.54
CA VAL A 68 10.92 9.06 -7.58
C VAL A 68 11.40 10.41 -7.03
N PRO A 69 12.72 10.66 -6.92
CA PRO A 69 13.23 11.93 -6.41
C PRO A 69 12.93 13.05 -7.40
N TYR A 70 12.38 14.16 -6.91
CA TYR A 70 12.09 15.35 -7.74
C TYR A 70 12.88 16.59 -7.30
N ALA A 71 13.55 16.53 -6.15
CA ALA A 71 14.40 17.59 -5.63
C ALA A 71 15.54 17.01 -4.78
N SER A 72 16.56 17.82 -4.52
CA SER A 72 17.65 17.48 -3.59
C SER A 72 17.13 17.42 -2.14
N PRO A 73 17.63 16.51 -1.28
CA PRO A 73 17.21 16.43 0.12
C PRO A 73 17.43 17.75 0.87
N PRO A 74 16.42 18.32 1.55
CA PRO A 74 16.51 19.61 2.23
C PRO A 74 17.12 19.48 3.64
N VAL A 75 18.25 18.77 3.75
CA VAL A 75 18.92 18.43 5.02
C VAL A 75 20.11 19.33 5.30
N GLY A 76 20.49 19.48 6.58
CA GLY A 76 21.66 20.26 6.99
C GLY A 76 21.56 21.71 6.54
N ASN A 77 22.57 22.19 5.80
CA ASN A 77 22.64 23.57 5.30
C ASN A 77 21.56 23.92 4.25
N LEU A 78 20.86 22.92 3.68
CA LEU A 78 19.77 23.13 2.73
C LEU A 78 18.41 23.28 3.45
N ARG A 79 18.35 23.12 4.77
CA ARG A 79 17.12 23.31 5.52
C ARG A 79 16.68 24.76 5.42
N PHE A 80 15.39 24.96 5.13
CA PHE A 80 14.76 26.27 4.90
C PHE A 80 15.25 27.02 3.64
N MET A 81 16.04 26.37 2.79
CA MET A 81 16.36 26.88 1.46
C MET A 81 15.33 26.39 0.43
N PRO A 82 15.16 27.09 -0.70
CA PRO A 82 14.40 26.57 -1.83
C PRO A 82 14.94 25.19 -2.27
N PRO A 83 14.06 24.27 -2.71
CA PRO A 83 14.49 22.95 -3.15
C PRO A 83 15.37 23.05 -4.41
N GLY A 84 16.52 22.38 -4.39
CA GLY A 84 17.40 22.24 -5.54
C GLY A 84 16.99 21.08 -6.44
N SER A 85 17.58 21.01 -7.64
CA SER A 85 17.41 19.86 -8.54
C SER A 85 17.98 18.58 -7.93
N PRO A 86 17.35 17.41 -8.16
CA PRO A 86 17.88 16.14 -7.69
C PRO A 86 19.18 15.80 -8.42
N SER A 87 20.07 15.07 -7.73
CA SER A 87 21.28 14.56 -8.37
C SER A 87 20.92 13.49 -9.40
N PRO A 88 21.54 13.50 -10.60
CA PRO A 88 21.34 12.44 -11.57
C PRO A 88 21.92 11.12 -11.06
N TRP A 89 21.37 10.00 -11.53
CA TRP A 89 21.83 8.66 -11.17
C TRP A 89 22.23 7.87 -12.43
N PRO A 90 23.34 7.11 -12.39
CA PRO A 90 23.89 6.47 -13.58
C PRO A 90 23.11 5.23 -14.04
N ASP A 91 22.60 4.45 -13.08
CA ASP A 91 21.97 3.15 -13.35
C ASP A 91 20.44 3.24 -13.45
N VAL A 92 19.78 2.09 -13.62
CA VAL A 92 18.31 2.04 -13.56
C VAL A 92 17.86 1.99 -12.09
N ARG A 93 17.20 3.05 -11.63
CA ARG A 93 16.60 3.09 -10.29
C ARG A 93 15.26 2.34 -10.27
N VAL A 94 15.15 1.38 -9.35
CA VAL A 94 13.92 0.59 -9.15
C VAL A 94 12.98 1.33 -8.21
N SER A 95 11.81 1.71 -8.73
CA SER A 95 10.79 2.53 -8.09
C SER A 95 9.58 1.69 -7.66
N ASN A 96 9.81 0.72 -6.78
CA ASN A 96 8.82 -0.31 -6.40
C ASN A 96 8.30 -0.23 -4.94
N HIS A 97 8.79 0.71 -4.15
CA HIS A 97 8.41 0.88 -2.74
C HIS A 97 8.20 2.36 -2.43
N LEU A 98 7.34 2.65 -1.46
CA LEU A 98 7.13 4.01 -0.96
C LEU A 98 8.37 4.47 -0.18
N GLY A 99 8.75 5.74 -0.38
CA GLY A 99 9.80 6.40 0.39
C GLY A 99 9.33 6.83 1.79
N PRO A 100 10.23 7.41 2.60
CA PRO A 100 9.84 8.06 3.84
C PRO A 100 8.93 9.26 3.57
N VAL A 101 7.99 9.52 4.47
CA VAL A 101 7.18 10.75 4.46
C VAL A 101 7.93 11.87 5.18
N CYS A 102 7.53 13.11 4.95
CA CYS A 102 8.13 14.24 5.65
C CYS A 102 7.84 14.21 7.16
N PRO A 103 8.73 14.78 8.00
CA PRO A 103 8.56 14.74 9.44
C PRO A 103 7.30 15.47 9.88
N GLN A 104 6.46 14.78 10.66
CA GLN A 104 5.20 15.31 11.16
C GLN A 104 4.92 14.80 12.57
N ARG A 105 4.40 15.67 13.44
CA ARG A 105 3.97 15.30 14.79
C ARG A 105 2.59 14.63 14.72
N LEU A 106 2.58 13.30 14.76
CA LEU A 106 1.36 12.51 14.77
C LEU A 106 0.72 12.52 16.17
N PRO A 107 -0.62 12.58 16.28
CA PRO A 107 -1.30 12.44 17.57
C PRO A 107 -1.11 11.02 18.13
N ASP A 108 -0.98 10.90 19.44
CA ASP A 108 -0.94 9.59 20.09
C ASP A 108 -2.34 8.95 20.08
N ILE A 109 -2.43 7.78 19.44
CA ILE A 109 -3.66 6.98 19.37
C ILE A 109 -3.46 5.56 19.92
N ARG A 110 -2.36 5.30 20.66
CA ARG A 110 -2.11 4.00 21.30
C ARG A 110 -3.22 3.65 22.28
N ASN A 111 -3.69 4.64 23.04
CA ASN A 111 -4.81 4.49 23.95
C ASN A 111 -6.10 5.06 23.32
N GLN A 112 -7.02 4.17 22.95
CA GLN A 112 -8.27 4.57 22.30
C GLN A 112 -9.17 5.44 23.19
N THR A 113 -9.27 5.19 24.50
CA THR A 113 -10.16 5.98 25.36
C THR A 113 -9.66 7.42 25.48
N HIS A 114 -8.36 7.58 25.70
CA HIS A 114 -7.73 8.90 25.72
C HIS A 114 -7.77 9.60 24.35
N ALA A 115 -7.55 8.85 23.26
CA ALA A 115 -7.64 9.42 21.92
C ALA A 115 -9.04 9.95 21.63
N LEU A 116 -10.10 9.21 21.97
CA LEU A 116 -11.48 9.60 21.72
C LEU A 116 -11.99 10.75 22.60
N GLN A 117 -11.30 11.08 23.69
CA GLN A 117 -11.54 12.32 24.44
C GLN A 117 -11.07 13.54 23.64
N ASN A 118 -9.98 13.40 22.88
CA ASN A 118 -9.31 14.49 22.17
C ASN A 118 -9.63 14.52 20.66
N MET A 119 -10.35 13.52 20.12
CA MET A 119 -10.74 13.49 18.71
C MET A 119 -12.02 12.69 18.45
N SER A 120 -12.71 13.02 17.36
CA SER A 120 -13.89 12.26 16.93
C SER A 120 -13.56 10.81 16.54
N ARG A 121 -14.54 9.92 16.66
CA ARG A 121 -14.41 8.51 16.26
C ARG A 121 -13.97 8.34 14.80
N GLY A 122 -14.49 9.17 13.89
CA GLY A 122 -14.11 9.16 12.48
C GLY A 122 -12.64 9.53 12.25
N ARG A 123 -12.16 10.57 12.95
CA ARG A 123 -10.74 10.98 12.91
C ARG A 123 -9.82 9.89 13.46
N TYR A 124 -10.17 9.26 14.58
CA TYR A 124 -9.42 8.14 15.14
C TYR A 124 -9.32 6.97 14.14
N GLN A 125 -10.43 6.57 13.52
CA GLN A 125 -10.45 5.49 12.54
C GLN A 125 -9.66 5.81 11.26
N TYR A 126 -9.70 7.08 10.82
CA TYR A 126 -8.89 7.55 9.70
C TYR A 126 -7.40 7.47 10.02
N LEU A 127 -6.97 8.04 11.15
CA LEU A 127 -5.56 8.01 11.57
C LEU A 127 -5.05 6.57 11.78
N ARG A 128 -5.86 5.70 12.38
CA ARG A 128 -5.52 4.29 12.58
C ARG A 128 -5.21 3.56 11.26
N ARG A 129 -5.92 3.89 10.17
CA ARG A 129 -5.66 3.34 8.82
C ARG A 129 -4.40 3.91 8.18
N LEU A 130 -4.09 5.18 8.44
CA LEU A 130 -2.93 5.85 7.85
C LEU A 130 -1.62 5.60 8.57
N LEU A 131 -1.63 5.39 9.89
CA LEU A 131 -0.42 5.27 10.69
C LEU A 131 0.65 4.34 10.12
N PRO A 132 0.34 3.14 9.57
CA PRO A 132 1.36 2.29 8.96
C PRO A 132 2.18 2.98 7.85
N TYR A 133 1.56 3.89 7.09
CA TYR A 133 2.19 4.65 6.01
C TYR A 133 2.95 5.89 6.49
N LEU A 134 2.69 6.36 7.72
CA LEU A 134 3.27 7.59 8.27
C LEU A 134 4.40 7.32 9.28
N ARG A 135 4.72 6.06 9.55
CA ARG A 135 5.76 5.66 10.52
C ARG A 135 7.18 5.97 10.04
N ASN A 136 7.45 5.75 8.76
CA ASN A 136 8.77 5.99 8.19
C ASN A 136 8.90 7.47 7.81
N GLN A 137 9.57 8.25 8.65
CA GLN A 137 9.74 9.69 8.44
C GLN A 137 11.22 10.05 8.30
N SER A 138 11.51 11.00 7.41
CA SER A 138 12.86 11.54 7.19
C SER A 138 12.76 12.98 6.69
N GLU A 139 13.74 13.84 7.01
CA GLU A 139 13.87 15.16 6.35
C GLU A 139 14.17 15.01 4.84
N ASP A 140 14.82 13.91 4.44
CA ASP A 140 14.90 13.49 3.05
C ASP A 140 13.58 12.82 2.62
N CYS A 141 12.60 13.63 2.20
CA CYS A 141 11.26 13.19 1.84
C CYS A 141 10.74 13.75 0.49
N LEU A 142 11.58 14.42 -0.31
CA LEU A 142 11.17 15.07 -1.55
C LEU A 142 11.07 14.08 -2.73
N TYR A 143 10.11 13.17 -2.59
CA TYR A 143 9.81 12.12 -3.55
C TYR A 143 8.35 12.17 -4.00
N LEU A 144 8.09 11.75 -5.23
CA LEU A 144 6.75 11.64 -5.79
C LEU A 144 6.43 10.22 -6.23
N ASN A 145 5.14 9.95 -6.39
CA ASN A 145 4.62 8.68 -6.89
C ASN A 145 3.82 8.95 -8.17
N ILE A 146 4.10 8.19 -9.24
CA ILE A 146 3.48 8.37 -10.56
C ILE A 146 2.64 7.14 -10.86
N TYR A 147 1.41 7.37 -11.32
CA TYR A 147 0.48 6.31 -11.73
C TYR A 147 0.08 6.57 -13.17
N LEU A 148 0.42 5.63 -14.05
CA LEU A 148 0.08 5.65 -15.46
C LEU A 148 -0.92 4.55 -15.75
N HIS A 149 -1.88 4.82 -16.62
CA HIS A 149 -2.79 3.80 -17.09
C HIS A 149 -2.16 3.00 -18.22
N SER A 150 -2.21 1.67 -18.12
CA SER A 150 -1.53 0.75 -19.05
C SER A 150 -2.16 0.70 -20.44
N SER A 151 -3.35 1.27 -20.68
CA SER A 151 -3.97 1.29 -22.02
C SER A 151 -3.35 2.32 -22.98
N SER A 152 -2.32 3.04 -22.55
CA SER A 152 -1.68 4.05 -23.39
C SER A 152 -0.88 3.38 -24.51
N ARG A 153 -1.42 3.46 -25.74
CA ARG A 153 -0.77 3.18 -27.04
C ARG A 153 0.51 4.01 -27.30
N TYR A 154 1.11 4.62 -26.28
CA TYR A 154 2.35 5.39 -26.37
C TYR A 154 3.55 4.49 -26.09
N SER A 155 4.18 4.03 -27.16
CA SER A 155 5.44 3.27 -27.14
C SER A 155 6.65 4.07 -26.64
N LYS A 156 6.50 5.39 -26.39
CA LYS A 156 7.52 6.28 -25.83
C LYS A 156 6.93 7.13 -24.72
N CYS A 157 6.91 6.63 -23.49
CA CYS A 157 6.71 7.48 -22.32
C CYS A 157 8.08 8.01 -21.89
N ASN A 158 8.44 9.24 -22.31
CA ASN A 158 9.54 10.00 -21.71
C ASN A 158 8.94 10.89 -20.63
N MET A 159 9.45 10.79 -19.41
CA MET A 159 9.01 11.64 -18.31
C MET A 159 9.88 12.90 -18.27
N ASN A 160 9.30 14.05 -18.58
CA ASN A 160 9.99 15.35 -18.53
C ASN A 160 10.07 15.91 -17.09
N LEU A 161 10.35 15.04 -16.12
CA LEU A 161 10.71 15.43 -14.75
C LEU A 161 12.09 16.11 -14.82
#